data_AF-A0A2N1NGM2-F1
#
_entry.id   AF-A0A2N1NGM2-F1
#
_cell.length_a   1.000
_cell.length_b   1.000
_cell.length_c   1.000
_cell.angle_alpha   90.00
_cell.angle_beta   90.00
_cell.angle_gamma   90.00
#
_symmetry.space_group_name_H-M   'P 1'
#
loop_
_entity.id
_entity.type
_entity.pdbx_description
1 polymer ?
#
loop_
_entity_poly.entity_id
_entity_poly.type
_entity_poly.pdbx_seq_one_letter_code
_entity_poly.pdbx_strand_id
1 'polypeptide(L)'
;MKVHFGTIKIKFIDSNLLKLKHLTLICSWIDKKSEIYNQNNLPYTFDLKIRGTLDGFTANIFQKKSRKLENTIIIMRVKGTNELIGGYNPYIYEHDRWKEPNEFWRTEYKSFIFSFPDETSSLDSKNKISWLNCNNLNFSTELKKLESRSILSRIDPNHISNAFYISKNTGPRF
;
A
#
# COMPACT_ATOMS: atom_id res chain seq x y z
N MET A 1 -5.08 -5.34 -2.85
CA MET A 1 -6.36 -4.59 -2.95
C MET A 1 -6.41 -3.91 -4.30
N LYS A 2 -7.57 -3.88 -4.97
CA LYS A 2 -7.79 -3.08 -6.19
C LYS A 2 -8.30 -1.69 -5.78
N VAL A 3 -7.78 -0.66 -6.44
CA VAL A 3 -8.14 0.74 -6.21
C VAL A 3 -9.14 1.17 -7.28
N HIS A 4 -10.24 1.79 -6.87
CA HIS A 4 -11.26 2.35 -7.75
C HIS A 4 -11.50 3.82 -7.43
N PHE A 5 -11.70 4.65 -8.44
CA PHE A 5 -12.19 6.02 -8.26
C PHE A 5 -13.59 6.00 -7.66
N GLY A 6 -13.82 6.81 -6.62
CA GLY A 6 -15.13 6.97 -6.02
C GLY A 6 -15.09 7.56 -4.61
N THR A 7 -16.08 8.39 -4.28
CA THR A 7 -16.24 9.02 -2.97
C THR A 7 -17.28 8.25 -2.13
N ILE A 8 -16.83 7.41 -1.20
CA ILE A 8 -17.73 6.78 -0.21
C ILE A 8 -17.62 7.53 1.13
N LYS A 9 -18.77 7.93 1.68
CA LYS A 9 -18.90 8.65 2.97
C LYS A 9 -18.68 7.78 4.21
N ILE A 10 -18.80 6.46 4.11
CA ILE A 10 -18.55 5.50 5.22
C ILE A 10 -17.62 4.40 4.73
N LYS A 11 -16.37 4.39 5.23
CA LYS A 11 -15.27 3.59 4.69
C LYS A 11 -15.04 2.35 5.55
N PHE A 12 -15.74 1.27 5.24
CA PHE A 12 -15.31 -0.04 5.72
C PHE A 12 -14.14 -0.52 4.83
N ILE A 13 -13.00 -0.76 5.43
CA ILE A 13 -11.83 -1.35 4.77
C ILE A 13 -11.80 -2.80 5.23
N ASP A 14 -11.99 -3.74 4.31
CA ASP A 14 -11.87 -5.16 4.63
C ASP A 14 -10.38 -5.58 4.71
N SER A 15 -9.65 -5.06 5.70
CA SER A 15 -8.22 -5.32 5.92
C SER A 15 -7.89 -5.49 7.41
N ASN A 16 -7.12 -6.53 7.70
CA ASN A 16 -6.54 -6.77 9.03
C ASN A 16 -5.16 -6.12 9.20
N LEU A 17 -4.61 -5.51 8.14
CA LEU A 17 -3.26 -4.91 8.14
C LEU A 17 -3.34 -3.39 8.05
N LEU A 18 -4.19 -2.86 7.17
CA LEU A 18 -4.28 -1.42 6.94
C LEU A 18 -5.28 -0.76 7.88
N LYS A 19 -4.91 0.42 8.35
CA LYS A 19 -5.76 1.37 9.08
C LYS A 19 -6.06 2.55 8.15
N LEU A 20 -7.05 3.36 8.51
CA LEU A 20 -7.46 4.51 7.70
C LEU A 20 -6.33 5.51 7.46
N LYS A 21 -5.43 5.73 8.44
CA LYS A 21 -4.22 6.56 8.29
C LYS A 21 -3.22 6.04 7.25
N HIS A 22 -3.12 4.72 7.07
CA HIS A 22 -2.31 4.14 6.00
C HIS A 22 -2.92 4.49 4.63
N LEU A 23 -4.24 4.38 4.51
CA LEU A 23 -4.93 4.70 3.26
C LEU A 23 -4.87 6.19 2.91
N THR A 24 -5.00 7.09 3.89
CA THR A 24 -4.86 8.54 3.62
C THR A 24 -3.50 8.86 3.01
N LEU A 25 -2.43 8.26 3.54
CA LEU A 25 -1.07 8.39 2.97
C LEU A 25 -0.97 7.78 1.57
N ILE A 26 -1.42 6.53 1.40
CA ILE A 26 -1.36 5.85 0.10
C ILE A 26 -2.15 6.63 -0.96
N CYS A 27 -3.34 7.14 -0.66
CA CYS A 27 -4.11 7.97 -1.59
C CYS A 27 -3.32 9.21 -2.01
N SER A 28 -2.71 9.92 -1.06
CA SER A 28 -1.89 11.10 -1.37
C SER A 28 -0.66 10.75 -2.19
N TRP A 29 -0.07 9.57 -1.96
CA TRP A 29 1.01 9.05 -2.79
C TRP A 29 0.54 8.69 -4.20
N ILE A 30 -0.61 8.05 -4.39
CA ILE A 30 -1.14 7.77 -5.74
C ILE A 30 -1.29 9.07 -6.53
N ASP A 31 -1.82 10.13 -5.90
CA ASP A 31 -2.10 11.41 -6.53
C ASP A 31 -0.90 12.38 -6.57
N LYS A 32 0.23 11.98 -5.98
CA LYS A 32 1.42 12.85 -5.79
C LYS A 32 1.08 14.18 -5.10
N LYS A 33 0.16 14.16 -4.15
CA LYS A 33 -0.20 15.35 -3.36
C LYS A 33 0.82 15.64 -2.27
N SER A 34 1.11 16.92 -2.07
CA SER A 34 1.87 17.41 -0.91
C SER A 34 1.06 17.28 0.39
N GLU A 35 -0.25 17.50 0.31
CA GLU A 35 -1.15 17.40 1.46
C GLU A 35 -1.80 16.01 1.59
N ILE A 36 -1.87 15.52 2.82
CA ILE A 36 -2.52 14.24 3.11
C ILE A 36 -4.05 14.37 3.01
N TYR A 37 -4.69 13.41 2.37
CA TYR A 37 -6.15 13.35 2.33
C TYR A 37 -6.78 13.26 3.72
N ASN A 38 -7.93 13.92 3.88
CA ASN A 38 -8.75 13.77 5.06
C ASN A 38 -9.32 12.35 5.14
N GLN A 39 -9.27 11.73 6.32
CA GLN A 39 -9.80 10.38 6.55
C GLN A 39 -11.28 10.22 6.17
N ASN A 40 -12.07 11.29 6.26
CA ASN A 40 -13.48 11.33 5.89
C ASN A 40 -13.69 11.54 4.38
N ASN A 41 -12.68 12.02 3.64
CA ASN A 41 -12.76 12.31 2.21
C ASN A 41 -11.55 11.72 1.45
N LEU A 42 -11.65 10.43 1.09
CA LEU A 42 -10.65 9.74 0.29
C LEU A 42 -11.20 9.67 -1.14
N PRO A 43 -10.33 9.84 -2.16
CA PRO A 43 -10.74 9.80 -3.57
C PRO A 43 -10.98 8.36 -4.08
N TYR A 44 -10.60 7.36 -3.28
CA TYR A 44 -10.56 5.97 -3.68
C TYR A 44 -11.35 5.05 -2.76
N THR A 45 -11.86 3.98 -3.37
CA THR A 45 -12.34 2.79 -2.68
C THR A 45 -11.38 1.64 -2.91
N PHE A 46 -11.28 0.75 -1.93
CA PHE A 46 -10.30 -0.33 -1.93
C PHE A 46 -11.00 -1.67 -1.79
N ASP A 47 -10.88 -2.50 -2.81
CA ASP A 47 -11.52 -3.81 -2.86
C ASP A 47 -10.48 -4.91 -2.58
N LEU A 48 -10.74 -5.75 -1.57
CA LEU A 48 -9.85 -6.84 -1.23
C LEU A 48 -10.07 -8.02 -2.19
N LYS A 49 -9.10 -8.24 -3.07
CA LYS A 49 -9.13 -9.36 -4.03
C LYS A 49 -8.43 -10.64 -3.53
N ILE A 50 -7.40 -10.48 -2.69
CA ILE A 50 -6.55 -11.57 -2.22
C ILE A 50 -6.15 -11.30 -0.78
N ARG A 51 -6.30 -12.31 0.09
CA ARG A 51 -5.78 -12.30 1.46
C ARG A 51 -5.05 -13.60 1.73
N GLY A 52 -3.72 -13.55 1.91
CA GLY A 52 -2.90 -14.75 2.04
C GLY A 52 -3.32 -15.69 3.19
N THR A 53 -3.84 -15.16 4.30
CA THR A 53 -4.34 -15.98 5.42
C THR A 53 -5.64 -16.73 5.12
N LEU A 54 -6.40 -16.32 4.09
CA LEU A 54 -7.62 -17.01 3.65
C LEU A 54 -7.40 -17.80 2.36
N ASP A 55 -6.65 -17.22 1.44
CA ASP A 55 -6.50 -17.72 0.08
C ASP A 55 -5.23 -18.57 -0.12
N GLY A 56 -4.25 -18.44 0.77
CA GLY A 56 -2.89 -18.98 0.61
C GLY A 56 -1.91 -17.99 -0.02
N PHE A 57 -0.61 -18.30 0.11
CA PHE A 57 0.51 -17.42 -0.28
C PHE A 57 1.24 -17.89 -1.56
N THR A 58 0.65 -18.76 -2.37
CA THR A 58 1.35 -19.29 -3.55
C THR A 58 1.29 -18.33 -4.73
N ALA A 59 2.34 -18.35 -5.56
CA ALA A 59 2.39 -17.56 -6.80
C ALA A 59 1.22 -17.89 -7.75
N ASN A 60 0.77 -19.15 -7.78
CA ASN A 60 -0.38 -19.58 -8.59
C ASN A 60 -1.69 -18.91 -8.12
N ILE A 61 -1.92 -18.84 -6.81
CA ILE A 61 -3.08 -18.13 -6.25
C ILE A 61 -3.01 -16.64 -6.60
N PHE A 62 -1.85 -16.03 -6.44
CA PHE A 62 -1.64 -14.63 -6.83
C PHE A 62 -1.97 -14.44 -8.31
N GLN A 63 -1.33 -15.18 -9.21
CA GLN A 63 -1.55 -15.08 -10.65
C GLN A 63 -3.03 -15.25 -11.01
N LYS A 64 -3.70 -16.28 -10.49
CA LYS A 64 -5.11 -16.55 -10.81
C LYS A 64 -6.04 -15.41 -10.38
N LYS A 65 -5.82 -14.84 -9.20
CA LYS A 65 -6.69 -13.80 -8.64
C LYS A 65 -6.31 -12.38 -9.03
N SER A 66 -5.03 -12.15 -9.38
CA SER A 66 -4.52 -10.84 -9.81
C SER A 66 -4.58 -10.63 -11.31
N ARG A 67 -4.74 -11.70 -12.11
CA ARG A 67 -4.85 -11.60 -13.56
C ARG A 67 -5.92 -10.59 -13.95
N LYS A 68 -5.53 -9.65 -14.83
CA LYS A 68 -6.35 -8.53 -15.31
C LYS A 68 -6.72 -7.47 -14.26
N LEU A 69 -6.09 -7.47 -13.08
CA LEU A 69 -6.23 -6.36 -12.14
C LEU A 69 -5.18 -5.29 -12.45
N GLU A 70 -5.64 -4.05 -12.50
CA GLU A 70 -4.83 -2.82 -12.56
C GLU A 70 -5.07 -1.98 -11.29
N ASN A 71 -4.31 -0.90 -11.11
CA ASN A 71 -4.41 -0.01 -9.93
C ASN A 71 -4.44 -0.81 -8.62
N THR A 72 -3.40 -1.59 -8.40
CA THR A 72 -3.36 -2.57 -7.31
C THR A 72 -2.36 -2.16 -6.24
N ILE A 73 -2.70 -2.44 -4.99
CA ILE A 73 -1.81 -2.33 -3.86
C ILE A 73 -1.56 -3.73 -3.30
N ILE A 74 -0.29 -4.10 -3.16
CA ILE A 74 0.14 -5.29 -2.44
C ILE A 74 0.73 -4.83 -1.11
N ILE A 75 0.31 -5.45 -0.02
CA ILE A 75 0.81 -5.18 1.32
C ILE A 75 1.09 -6.50 2.02
N MET A 76 2.21 -6.54 2.72
CA MET A 76 2.67 -7.68 3.51
C MET A 76 3.14 -7.16 4.86
N ARG A 77 3.03 -8.01 5.89
CA ARG A 77 3.62 -7.76 7.21
C ARG A 77 4.90 -8.56 7.35
N VAL A 78 5.96 -7.92 7.79
CA VAL A 78 7.25 -8.57 8.05
C VAL A 78 7.12 -9.51 9.25
N LYS A 79 7.65 -10.73 9.15
CA LYS A 79 7.53 -11.74 10.22
C LYS A 79 8.30 -11.29 11.45
N GLY A 80 7.67 -11.39 12.62
CA GLY A 80 8.29 -11.00 13.90
C GLY A 80 8.21 -9.50 14.20
N THR A 81 7.57 -8.72 13.33
CA THR A 81 7.34 -7.28 13.53
C THR A 81 5.90 -6.91 13.12
N ASN A 82 5.49 -5.66 13.34
CA ASN A 82 4.31 -5.06 12.71
C ASN A 82 4.67 -4.07 11.60
N GLU A 83 5.90 -4.11 11.10
CA GLU A 83 6.26 -3.37 9.91
C GLU A 83 5.43 -3.88 8.73
N LEU A 84 4.85 -2.95 7.97
CA LEU A 84 4.13 -3.25 6.75
C LEU A 84 4.97 -2.77 5.57
N ILE A 85 5.21 -3.66 4.61
CA ILE A 85 5.85 -3.34 3.33
C ILE A 85 4.85 -3.52 2.21
N GLY A 86 4.98 -2.74 1.15
CA GLY A 86 4.06 -2.84 0.04
C GLY A 86 4.49 -2.09 -1.19
N GLY A 87 3.62 -2.12 -2.19
CA GLY A 87 3.78 -1.37 -3.42
C GLY A 87 2.47 -1.15 -4.14
N TYR A 88 2.43 -0.08 -4.91
CA TYR A 88 1.36 0.26 -5.84
C TYR A 88 1.82 -0.01 -7.26
N ASN A 89 1.01 -0.76 -7.99
CA ASN A 89 1.18 -1.01 -9.42
C ASN A 89 -0.07 -0.52 -10.16
N PRO A 90 0.02 0.55 -10.97
CA PRO A 90 -1.09 1.04 -11.78
C PRO A 90 -1.39 0.12 -12.98
N TYR A 91 -0.44 -0.69 -13.43
CA TYR A 91 -0.63 -1.54 -14.61
C TYR A 91 -1.41 -2.80 -14.31
N ILE A 92 -2.03 -3.29 -15.37
CA ILE A 92 -2.71 -4.57 -15.40
C ILE A 92 -1.71 -5.73 -15.23
N TYR A 93 -1.97 -6.67 -14.31
CA TYR A 93 -1.24 -7.95 -14.27
C TYR A 93 -1.71 -8.85 -15.40
N GLU A 94 -1.04 -8.74 -16.54
CA GLU A 94 -1.20 -9.64 -17.67
C GLU A 94 0.01 -10.55 -17.79
N HIS A 95 -0.25 -11.85 -17.73
CA HIS A 95 0.73 -12.85 -18.11
C HIS A 95 0.37 -13.29 -19.52
N ASP A 96 0.90 -12.60 -20.51
CA ASP A 96 0.74 -13.00 -21.90
C ASP A 96 1.82 -14.04 -22.23
N ARG A 97 1.42 -15.29 -22.39
CA ARG A 97 2.37 -16.39 -22.68
C ARG A 97 3.01 -16.29 -24.06
N TRP A 98 2.55 -15.35 -24.88
CA TRP A 98 3.05 -15.09 -26.23
C TRP A 98 3.99 -13.89 -26.31
N LYS A 99 4.21 -13.19 -25.20
CA LYS A 99 5.16 -12.08 -25.13
C LYS A 99 6.57 -12.58 -24.85
N GLU A 100 7.55 -11.95 -25.47
CA GLU A 100 8.97 -12.23 -25.22
C GLU A 100 9.34 -11.81 -23.77
N PRO A 101 10.33 -12.46 -23.12
CA PRO A 101 10.75 -12.16 -21.74
C PRO A 101 10.99 -10.67 -21.44
N ASN A 102 11.36 -9.91 -22.47
CA ASN A 102 11.71 -8.49 -22.39
C ASN A 102 10.47 -7.57 -22.44
N GLU A 103 9.31 -8.10 -22.82
CA GLU A 103 8.04 -7.37 -22.96
C GLU A 103 7.16 -7.46 -21.70
N PHE A 104 7.55 -8.28 -20.72
CA PHE A 104 6.86 -8.39 -19.42
C PHE A 104 7.21 -7.25 -18.47
N TRP A 105 8.41 -6.66 -18.61
CA TRP A 105 8.87 -5.58 -17.75
C TRP A 105 8.41 -4.24 -18.33
N ARG A 106 7.50 -3.58 -17.63
CA ARG A 106 7.09 -2.21 -17.95
C ARG A 106 7.54 -1.29 -16.83
N THR A 107 8.45 -0.38 -17.14
CA THR A 107 8.81 0.69 -16.21
C THR A 107 7.72 1.73 -16.19
N GLU A 108 7.17 2.02 -15.01
CA GLU A 108 6.09 2.98 -14.82
C GLU A 108 6.38 3.88 -13.64
N TYR A 109 6.62 5.16 -13.91
CA TYR A 109 6.97 6.16 -12.90
C TYR A 109 5.81 6.49 -11.94
N LYS A 110 4.59 6.04 -12.24
CA LYS A 110 3.45 6.06 -11.31
C LYS A 110 3.49 4.93 -10.28
N SER A 111 4.27 3.87 -10.50
CA SER A 111 4.48 2.80 -9.51
C SER A 111 5.35 3.29 -8.36
N PHE A 112 5.14 2.72 -7.18
CA PHE A 112 5.97 3.00 -6.01
C PHE A 112 5.97 1.83 -5.04
N ILE A 113 7.03 1.72 -4.25
CA ILE A 113 7.10 0.85 -3.09
C ILE A 113 7.13 1.68 -1.82
N PHE A 114 6.68 1.12 -0.71
CA PHE A 114 6.64 1.81 0.55
C PHE A 114 6.83 0.87 1.73
N SER A 115 7.21 1.43 2.87
CA SER A 115 7.10 0.78 4.18
C SER A 115 6.44 1.70 5.20
N PHE A 116 5.62 1.09 6.06
CA PHE A 116 5.13 1.67 7.30
C PHE A 116 5.85 0.99 8.46
N PRO A 117 6.44 1.75 9.38
CA PRO A 117 7.20 1.20 10.49
C PRO A 117 6.30 0.44 11.46
N ASP A 118 6.91 -0.39 12.31
CA ASP A 118 6.22 -1.04 13.41
C ASP A 118 5.60 0.01 14.37
N GLU A 119 4.28 -0.07 14.53
CA GLU A 119 3.49 0.83 15.38
C GLU A 119 3.46 0.42 16.87
N THR A 120 4.21 -0.61 17.28
CA THR A 120 4.23 -1.15 18.66
C THR A 120 4.76 -0.21 19.75
N SER A 121 5.13 1.03 19.44
CA SER A 121 5.38 2.02 20.48
C SER A 121 4.06 2.45 21.17
N SER A 122 3.67 1.64 22.17
CA SER A 122 3.13 2.00 23.49
C SER A 122 1.65 2.41 23.70
N LEU A 123 0.68 2.11 22.83
CA LEU A 123 -0.75 2.29 23.23
C LEU A 123 -1.81 1.40 22.57
N ASP A 124 -1.46 0.55 21.59
CA ASP A 124 -2.46 -0.11 20.73
C ASP A 124 -3.07 -1.41 21.29
N SER A 125 -2.50 -2.01 22.35
CA SER A 125 -3.06 -3.23 22.94
C SER A 125 -4.39 -3.01 23.70
N LYS A 126 -4.74 -1.76 24.04
CA LYS A 126 -5.95 -1.42 24.81
C LYS A 126 -7.14 -0.93 23.97
N ASN A 127 -6.96 -0.57 22.70
CA ASN A 127 -8.00 0.10 21.89
C ASN A 127 -8.72 -0.82 20.87
N LYS A 128 -8.70 -2.14 21.08
CA LYS A 128 -9.37 -3.09 20.17
C LYS A 128 -10.90 -2.92 20.09
N ILE A 129 -11.51 -2.09 20.95
CA ILE A 129 -12.97 -1.95 21.11
C ILE A 129 -13.50 -0.52 20.80
N SER A 130 -12.68 0.51 20.61
CA SER A 130 -13.18 1.91 20.57
C SER A 130 -13.47 2.50 19.18
N TRP A 131 -13.61 1.71 18.12
CA TRP A 131 -13.87 2.23 16.77
C TRP A 131 -15.26 2.87 16.57
N LEU A 132 -16.13 2.78 17.58
CA LEU A 132 -17.46 3.42 17.58
C LEU A 132 -17.48 4.84 18.16
N ASN A 133 -16.36 5.37 18.67
CA ASN A 133 -16.32 6.73 19.23
C ASN A 133 -15.29 7.61 18.51
N CYS A 134 -15.72 8.19 17.39
CA CYS A 134 -14.96 9.17 16.62
C CYS A 134 -14.93 10.52 17.34
N ASN A 135 -13.98 10.71 18.25
CA ASN A 135 -13.61 12.03 18.78
C ASN A 135 -12.07 12.25 18.77
N ASN A 136 -11.56 12.42 17.55
CA ASN A 136 -10.71 13.54 17.07
C ASN A 136 -9.62 14.22 17.93
N LEU A 137 -9.03 13.62 18.96
CA LEU A 137 -7.86 14.26 19.61
C LEU A 137 -6.48 13.75 19.14
N ASN A 138 -6.38 12.55 18.54
CA ASN A 138 -5.06 11.97 18.21
C ASN A 138 -4.83 11.59 16.73
N PHE A 139 -5.84 11.62 15.84
CA PHE A 139 -5.64 11.14 14.46
C PHE A 139 -4.60 11.96 13.68
N SER A 140 -4.69 13.29 13.73
CA SER A 140 -3.74 14.17 13.02
C SER A 140 -2.30 13.97 13.52
N THR A 141 -2.13 13.86 14.84
CA THR A 141 -0.82 13.63 15.47
C THR A 141 -0.25 12.26 15.08
N GLU A 142 -1.05 11.20 15.15
CA GLU A 142 -0.63 9.85 14.77
C GLU A 142 -0.35 9.74 13.26
N LEU A 143 -1.12 10.45 12.43
CA LEU A 143 -0.89 10.51 10.99
C LEU A 143 0.43 11.21 10.66
N LYS A 144 0.74 12.34 11.31
CA LYS A 144 2.02 13.04 11.13
C LYS A 144 3.22 12.20 11.58
N LYS A 145 3.09 11.47 12.70
CA LYS A 145 4.13 10.53 13.15
C LYS A 145 4.33 9.36 12.20
N LEU A 146 3.23 8.84 11.66
CA LEU A 146 3.27 7.77 10.67
C LEU A 146 3.95 8.27 9.40
N GLU A 147 3.53 9.42 8.88
CA GLU A 147 4.12 10.07 7.69
C GLU A 147 5.63 10.22 7.83
N SER A 148 6.10 10.83 8.92
CA SER A 148 7.52 11.15 9.11
C SER A 148 8.43 9.92 9.23
N ARG A 149 7.87 8.76 9.59
CA ARG A 149 8.60 7.49 9.72
C ARG A 149 8.34 6.53 8.57
N SER A 150 7.42 6.85 7.67
CA SER A 150 7.12 6.02 6.49
C SER A 150 8.18 6.25 5.43
N ILE A 151 8.52 5.19 4.71
CA ILE A 151 9.44 5.28 3.57
C ILE A 151 8.61 5.11 2.30
N LEU A 152 8.79 6.02 1.35
CA LEU A 152 8.21 5.95 0.02
C LEU A 152 9.35 6.01 -1.00
N SER A 153 9.41 5.02 -1.89
CA SER A 153 10.37 5.00 -2.99
C SER A 153 9.64 4.97 -4.32
N ARG A 154 10.03 5.86 -5.23
CA ARG A 154 9.48 5.99 -6.57
C ARG A 154 10.55 5.77 -7.62
N ILE A 155 10.09 5.40 -8.80
CA ILE A 155 10.94 5.39 -9.99
C ILE A 155 11.09 6.83 -10.44
N ASP A 156 12.35 7.27 -10.59
CA ASP A 156 12.66 8.55 -11.20
C ASP A 156 12.36 8.47 -12.71
N PRO A 157 11.45 9.31 -13.25
CA PRO A 157 11.11 9.29 -14.67
C PRO A 157 12.31 9.63 -15.59
N ASN A 158 13.33 10.32 -15.08
CA ASN A 158 14.54 10.65 -15.84
C ASN A 158 15.62 9.56 -15.73
N HIS A 159 15.45 8.61 -14.80
CA HIS A 159 16.41 7.53 -14.53
C HIS A 159 15.72 6.17 -14.41
N ILE A 160 14.84 5.85 -15.38
CA ILE A 160 14.03 4.62 -15.41
C ILE A 160 14.85 3.32 -15.44
N SER A 161 16.10 3.36 -15.90
CA SER A 161 17.03 2.20 -15.90
C SER A 161 17.58 1.86 -14.51
N ASN A 162 17.41 2.76 -13.53
CA ASN A 162 17.90 2.60 -12.15
C ASN A 162 16.77 2.21 -11.16
N ALA A 163 15.63 1.74 -11.67
CA ALA A 163 14.45 1.40 -10.86
C ALA A 163 14.71 0.30 -9.80
N PHE A 164 15.81 -0.44 -9.89
CA PHE A 164 16.27 -1.33 -8.83
C PHE A 164 17.13 -0.56 -7.84
N TYR A 165 16.51 -0.16 -6.73
CA TYR A 165 17.21 0.43 -5.59
C TYR A 165 18.05 -0.64 -4.87
N ILE A 166 19.28 -0.88 -5.34
CA ILE A 166 20.29 -1.62 -4.59
C ILE A 166 21.11 -0.59 -3.82
N SER A 167 20.57 -0.07 -2.71
CA SER A 167 21.44 0.61 -1.74
C SER A 167 22.14 -0.45 -0.90
N LYS A 168 23.46 -0.60 -1.12
CA LYS A 168 24.31 -1.55 -0.36
C LYS A 168 24.28 -1.29 1.16
N ASN A 169 23.96 -0.06 1.60
CA ASN A 169 24.14 0.35 3.01
C ASN A 169 22.89 0.96 3.69
N THR A 170 21.86 1.40 2.95
CA THR A 170 20.72 2.17 3.50
C THR A 170 19.36 1.86 2.87
N GLY A 171 19.28 0.92 1.92
CA GLY A 171 18.01 0.49 1.33
C GLY A 171 17.22 -0.40 2.28
N PRO A 172 15.91 -0.58 2.07
CA PRO A 172 15.17 -1.66 2.70
C PRO A 172 15.92 -2.98 2.46
N ARG A 173 16.42 -3.60 3.53
CA ARG A 173 17.02 -4.94 3.45
C ARG A 173 15.86 -5.92 3.31
N PHE A 174 15.63 -6.43 2.10
CA PHE A 174 14.80 -7.61 1.89
C PHE A 174 15.60 -8.87 2.24
#